data_AF-A0A087XKL4-F1
#
_entry.id   AF-A0A087XKL4-F1
#
_cell.length_a   1.000
_cell.length_b   1.000
_cell.length_c   1.000
_cell.angle_alpha   90.00
_cell.angle_beta   90.00
_cell.angle_gamma   90.00
#
_symmetry.space_group_name_H-M   'P 1'
#
loop_
_entity.id
_entity.type
_entity.pdbx_description
1 polymer ?
#
loop_
_entity_poly.entity_id
_entity_poly.type
_entity_poly.pdbx_seq_one_letter_code
_entity_poly.pdbx_strand_id
1 'polypeptide(L)'
;IMAANRIACMGLNALYSTVYAPKQALRSCWGAVDQLRSYYVDWRMLRDVKRRQMAFELADERTRINALRKNTILPKELQEIADKEIAALPRDSCPVRIRNRCVLTSRPRGVKRRWRLSRIVFRHLADHNQMSGILRARW
;
A
#
# COMPACT_ATOMS: atom_id res chain seq x y z
N ILE A 1 43.48 26.14 30.45
CA ILE A 1 43.60 27.53 29.94
C ILE A 1 42.80 27.58 28.64
N MET A 2 41.50 27.92 28.77
CA MET A 2 40.89 29.13 28.18
C MET A 2 40.98 29.15 26.65
N ALA A 3 39.94 28.72 25.94
CA ALA A 3 38.71 29.48 25.61
C ALA A 3 38.88 30.38 24.37
N ALA A 4 37.76 30.55 23.67
CA ALA A 4 37.54 31.42 22.51
C ALA A 4 38.01 30.87 21.15
N ASN A 5 37.10 30.16 20.48
CA ASN A 5 36.62 30.60 19.17
C ASN A 5 35.19 30.05 18.98
N ARG A 6 34.28 30.72 19.68
CA ARG A 6 32.84 30.69 19.44
C ARG A 6 32.56 31.86 18.50
N ILE A 7 31.54 31.71 17.66
CA ILE A 7 30.79 32.73 16.90
C ILE A 7 30.96 32.60 15.38
N ALA A 8 29.81 32.53 14.71
CA ALA A 8 29.57 32.59 13.27
C ALA A 8 29.61 31.28 12.46
N CYS A 9 28.80 30.29 12.85
CA CYS A 9 28.03 29.51 11.86
C CYS A 9 26.81 28.84 12.53
N MET A 10 26.11 29.59 13.38
CA MET A 10 24.78 29.24 13.88
C MET A 10 23.83 30.33 13.41
N GLY A 11 23.33 30.18 12.19
CA GLY A 11 22.40 31.16 11.62
C GLY A 11 22.35 31.02 10.13
N LEU A 12 21.58 30.03 9.66
CA LEU A 12 20.88 30.00 8.36
C LEU A 12 20.18 28.65 8.10
N ASN A 13 20.40 27.62 8.92
CA ASN A 13 19.66 26.34 8.84
C ASN A 13 18.52 26.22 9.87
N ALA A 14 18.12 27.32 10.52
CA ALA A 14 17.10 27.33 11.57
C ALA A 14 15.68 27.73 11.09
N LEU A 15 15.46 27.94 9.79
CA LEU A 15 14.17 28.39 9.26
C LEU A 15 13.58 27.49 8.15
N TYR A 16 14.17 26.31 7.89
CA TYR A 16 13.61 25.33 6.94
C TYR A 16 13.47 23.91 7.50
N SER A 17 13.42 23.79 8.83
CA SER A 17 13.20 22.52 9.56
C SER A 17 11.80 22.41 10.18
N THR A 18 10.91 23.38 9.93
CA THR A 18 9.57 23.47 10.55
C THR A 18 8.44 22.78 9.79
N VAL A 19 8.71 22.08 8.67
CA VAL A 19 7.64 21.42 7.87
C VAL A 19 7.79 19.90 7.74
N TYR A 20 8.92 19.31 8.10
CA TYR A 20 9.11 17.86 8.08
C TYR A 20 9.66 17.38 9.42
N ALA A 21 8.77 17.13 10.37
CA ALA A 21 9.12 16.38 11.57
C ALA A 21 9.66 15.00 11.15
N PRO A 22 10.93 14.66 11.43
CA PRO A 22 11.38 13.29 11.29
C PRO A 22 10.69 12.51 12.41
N LYS A 23 9.86 11.53 12.07
CA LYS A 23 9.41 10.50 13.02
C LYS A 23 10.59 9.58 13.35
N GLN A 24 11.64 10.11 13.97
CA GLN A 24 12.64 9.31 14.65
C GLN A 24 12.00 8.82 15.94
N ALA A 25 11.60 7.55 15.92
CA ALA A 25 11.16 6.83 17.10
C ALA A 25 12.28 6.86 18.14
N LEU A 26 12.05 7.58 19.24
CA LEU A 26 12.87 7.43 20.45
C LEU A 26 12.67 6.00 20.95
N ARG A 27 13.73 5.19 20.90
CA ARG A 27 13.81 3.90 21.58
C ARG A 27 13.83 4.16 23.09
N SER A 28 12.71 3.94 23.77
CA SER A 28 12.70 3.83 25.23
C SER A 28 13.32 2.49 25.64
N CYS A 29 14.25 2.51 26.61
CA CYS A 29 14.93 1.31 27.13
C CYS A 29 14.12 0.53 28.18
N TRP A 30 12.82 0.82 28.31
CA TRP A 30 11.91 0.05 29.16
C TRP A 30 10.87 -0.58 28.26
N GLY A 31 10.84 -1.91 28.28
CA GLY A 31 10.04 -2.78 27.42
C GLY A 31 8.55 -2.69 27.68
N ALA A 32 7.96 -1.53 27.43
CA ALA A 32 6.62 -1.48 26.88
C ALA A 32 6.78 -1.68 25.36
N VAL A 33 6.59 -2.91 24.88
CA VAL A 33 6.19 -3.11 23.48
C VAL A 33 4.80 -2.51 23.40
N ASP A 34 4.73 -1.19 23.29
CA ASP A 34 3.49 -0.50 23.01
C ASP A 34 3.06 -1.10 21.67
N GLN A 35 1.96 -1.86 21.68
CA GLN A 35 1.45 -2.46 20.48
C GLN A 35 1.19 -1.28 19.55
N LEU A 36 2.05 -1.10 18.53
CA LEU A 36 1.77 -0.24 17.39
C LEU A 36 0.51 -0.81 16.78
N ARG A 37 -0.63 -0.35 17.28
CA ARG A 37 -1.96 -0.75 16.87
C ARG A 37 -2.09 -0.15 15.49
N SER A 38 -1.66 -0.93 14.51
CA SER A 38 -1.72 -0.55 13.11
C SER A 38 -3.12 -0.01 12.85
N TYR A 39 -3.21 1.14 12.19
CA TYR A 39 -4.49 1.71 11.76
C TYR A 39 -5.34 0.71 10.95
N TYR A 40 -4.72 -0.36 10.43
CA TYR A 40 -5.37 -1.47 9.77
C TYR A 40 -5.80 -2.57 10.75
N VAL A 41 -6.99 -3.14 10.50
CA VAL A 41 -7.61 -4.26 11.21
C VAL A 41 -6.66 -5.45 11.41
N ASP A 42 -6.01 -5.92 10.34
CA ASP A 42 -5.08 -7.05 10.36
C ASP A 42 -3.78 -6.72 9.63
N TRP A 43 -2.69 -7.41 9.99
CA TRP A 43 -1.44 -7.43 9.21
C TRP A 43 -1.66 -7.88 7.76
N ARG A 44 -2.71 -8.70 7.51
CA ARG A 44 -3.10 -9.17 6.17
C ARG A 44 -3.59 -8.03 5.28
N MET A 45 -4.25 -7.04 5.87
CA MET A 45 -4.67 -5.83 5.18
C MET A 45 -3.47 -4.93 4.90
N LEU A 46 -2.58 -4.74 5.88
CA LEU A 46 -1.33 -4.02 5.68
C LEU A 46 -0.50 -4.60 4.53
N ARG A 47 -0.39 -5.94 4.45
CA ARG A 47 0.32 -6.61 3.34
C ARG A 47 -0.35 -6.37 1.99
N ASP A 48 -1.68 -6.37 1.94
CA ASP A 48 -2.41 -6.09 0.68
C ASP A 48 -2.25 -4.63 0.25
N VAL A 49 -2.21 -3.69 1.20
CA VAL A 49 -1.95 -2.26 0.95
C VAL A 49 -0.56 -2.06 0.34
N LYS A 50 0.48 -2.64 0.94
CA LYS A 50 1.85 -2.58 0.39
C LYS A 50 1.93 -3.11 -1.04
N ARG A 51 1.24 -4.22 -1.33
CA ARG A 51 1.18 -4.77 -2.71
C ARG A 51 0.49 -3.83 -3.68
N ARG A 52 -0.62 -3.21 -3.28
CA ARG A 52 -1.35 -2.24 -4.13
C ARG A 52 -0.50 -1.02 -4.42
N GLN A 53 0.27 -0.54 -3.45
CA GLN A 53 1.23 0.56 -3.61
C GLN A 53 2.32 0.20 -4.63
N MET A 54 3.03 -0.92 -4.43
CA MET A 54 4.06 -1.35 -5.37
C MET A 54 3.52 -1.69 -6.76
N ALA A 55 2.31 -2.24 -6.85
CA ALA A 55 1.67 -2.52 -8.14
C ALA A 55 1.24 -1.23 -8.87
N PHE A 56 0.95 -0.15 -8.14
CA PHE A 56 0.68 1.16 -8.71
C PHE A 56 1.97 1.81 -9.21
N GLU A 57 3.01 1.82 -8.40
CA GLU A 57 4.33 2.38 -8.73
C GLU A 57 4.92 1.75 -10.01
N LEU A 58 4.84 0.42 -10.13
CA LEU A 58 5.43 -0.32 -11.25
C LEU A 58 4.42 -0.67 -12.36
N ALA A 59 3.24 -0.05 -12.37
CA ALA A 59 2.19 -0.36 -13.35
C ALA A 59 2.65 -0.10 -14.79
N ASP A 60 3.29 1.05 -15.02
CA ASP A 60 3.70 1.49 -16.34
C ASP A 60 4.82 0.63 -16.90
N GLU A 61 5.86 0.38 -16.10
CA GLU A 61 6.99 -0.48 -16.48
C GLU A 61 6.50 -1.89 -16.84
N ARG A 62 5.66 -2.49 -16.00
CA ARG A 62 5.11 -3.82 -16.30
C ARG A 62 4.25 -3.81 -17.56
N THR A 63 3.52 -2.74 -17.83
CA THR A 63 2.70 -2.64 -19.05
C THR A 63 3.58 -2.55 -20.29
N ARG A 64 4.65 -1.75 -20.25
CA ARG A 64 5.62 -1.61 -21.35
C ARG A 64 6.32 -2.93 -21.66
N ILE A 65 6.89 -3.60 -20.65
CA ILE A 65 7.60 -4.86 -20.87
C ILE A 65 6.63 -5.98 -21.31
N ASN A 66 5.40 -5.99 -20.79
CA ASN A 66 4.39 -6.95 -21.24
C ASN A 66 3.98 -6.73 -22.70
N ALA A 67 3.98 -5.48 -23.18
CA ALA A 67 3.73 -5.19 -24.58
C ALA A 67 4.81 -5.85 -25.45
N LEU A 68 6.09 -5.61 -25.14
CA LEU A 68 7.24 -6.23 -25.85
C LEU A 68 7.13 -7.75 -25.90
N ARG A 69 6.84 -8.37 -24.75
CA ARG A 69 6.73 -9.82 -24.63
C ARG A 69 5.59 -10.44 -25.46
N LYS A 70 4.44 -9.75 -25.55
CA LYS A 70 3.24 -10.29 -26.22
C LYS A 70 3.17 -9.99 -27.71
N ASN A 71 4.22 -9.41 -28.29
CA ASN A 71 4.27 -9.06 -29.70
C ASN A 71 4.68 -10.26 -30.56
N THR A 72 4.05 -10.41 -31.73
CA THR A 72 4.42 -11.44 -32.73
C THR A 72 5.41 -10.95 -33.79
N ILE A 73 5.57 -9.63 -33.91
CA ILE A 73 6.41 -8.98 -34.95
C ILE A 73 7.89 -8.94 -34.53
N LEU A 74 8.16 -8.83 -33.23
CA LEU A 74 9.51 -8.65 -32.71
C LEU A 74 10.31 -9.96 -32.77
N PRO A 75 11.64 -9.87 -32.96
CA PRO A 75 12.51 -11.04 -32.87
C PRO A 75 12.43 -11.70 -31.48
N LYS A 76 12.62 -13.01 -31.45
CA LYS A 76 12.51 -13.82 -30.22
C LYS A 76 13.51 -13.39 -29.15
N GLU A 77 14.71 -12.98 -29.54
CA GLU A 77 15.76 -12.51 -28.62
C GLU A 77 15.27 -11.34 -27.74
N LEU A 78 14.54 -10.38 -28.30
CA LEU A 78 13.96 -9.27 -27.53
C LEU A 78 12.87 -9.74 -26.57
N GLN A 79 12.09 -10.76 -26.96
CA GLN A 79 11.08 -11.35 -26.08
C GLN A 79 11.73 -12.06 -24.89
N GLU A 80 12.83 -12.78 -25.12
CA GLU A 80 13.59 -13.44 -24.06
C GLU A 80 14.21 -12.43 -23.06
N ILE A 81 14.68 -11.28 -23.56
CA ILE A 81 15.15 -10.19 -22.70
C ILE A 81 13.99 -9.62 -21.87
N ALA A 82 12.85 -9.33 -22.50
CA ALA A 82 11.66 -8.84 -21.80
C ALA A 82 11.14 -9.82 -20.73
N ASP A 83 11.24 -11.13 -20.98
CA ASP A 83 10.90 -12.15 -19.98
C ASP A 83 11.84 -12.14 -18.77
N LYS A 84 13.15 -11.98 -19.01
CA LYS A 84 14.15 -11.82 -17.93
C LYS A 84 13.88 -10.56 -17.11
N GLU A 85 13.56 -9.44 -17.76
CA GLU A 85 13.24 -8.17 -17.10
C GLU A 85 11.96 -8.28 -16.25
N ILE A 86 10.88 -8.85 -16.79
CA ILE A 86 9.62 -9.07 -16.03
C ILE A 86 9.84 -9.96 -14.81
N ALA A 87 10.71 -10.97 -14.93
CA ALA A 87 11.04 -11.90 -13.86
C ALA A 87 11.90 -11.24 -12.77
N ALA A 88 12.76 -10.28 -13.13
CA ALA A 88 13.59 -9.51 -12.20
C ALA A 88 12.78 -8.53 -11.34
N LEU A 89 11.66 -8.01 -11.84
CA LEU A 89 10.80 -7.09 -11.10
C LEU A 89 10.25 -7.72 -9.80
N PRO A 90 10.04 -6.91 -8.73
CA PRO A 90 9.58 -7.42 -7.45
C PRO A 90 8.24 -8.16 -7.59
N ARG A 91 8.16 -9.36 -7.00
CA ARG A 91 7.00 -10.25 -7.15
C ARG A 91 5.69 -9.61 -6.70
N ASP A 92 5.73 -8.76 -5.68
CA ASP A 92 4.56 -8.16 -5.07
C ASP A 92 3.95 -7.01 -5.90
N SER A 93 4.62 -6.51 -6.95
CA SER A 93 3.99 -5.59 -7.92
C SER A 93 3.14 -6.29 -8.97
N CYS A 94 3.11 -7.63 -8.99
CA CYS A 94 2.21 -8.37 -9.87
C CYS A 94 0.74 -8.17 -9.47
N PRO A 95 -0.13 -7.65 -10.36
CA PRO A 95 -1.52 -7.33 -10.02
C PRO A 95 -2.36 -8.56 -9.66
N VAL A 96 -1.99 -9.74 -10.15
CA VAL A 96 -2.65 -11.03 -9.86
C VAL A 96 -2.63 -11.37 -8.36
N ARG A 97 -1.66 -10.83 -7.60
CA ARG A 97 -1.50 -11.10 -6.16
C ARG A 97 -2.40 -10.23 -5.28
N ILE A 98 -2.99 -9.17 -5.82
CA ILE A 98 -3.88 -8.28 -5.08
C ILE A 98 -5.17 -9.02 -4.77
N ARG A 99 -5.63 -8.97 -3.52
CA ARG A 99 -6.88 -9.60 -3.13
C ARG A 99 -7.91 -8.58 -2.67
N ASN A 100 -9.14 -8.70 -3.16
CA ASN A 100 -10.24 -7.85 -2.71
C ASN A 100 -10.68 -8.28 -1.31
N ARG A 101 -10.28 -7.49 -0.30
CA ARG A 101 -10.67 -7.67 1.11
C ARG A 101 -11.81 -6.71 1.47
N CYS A 102 -12.54 -7.05 2.53
CA CYS A 102 -13.45 -6.12 3.19
C CYS A 102 -12.65 -4.95 3.79
N VAL A 103 -13.13 -3.72 3.58
CA VAL A 103 -12.47 -2.52 4.13
C VAL A 103 -12.56 -2.48 5.66
N LEU A 104 -13.70 -2.85 6.26
CA LEU A 104 -13.91 -2.77 7.70
C LEU A 104 -13.33 -3.95 8.50
N THR A 105 -13.32 -5.15 7.91
CA THR A 105 -13.02 -6.39 8.66
C THR A 105 -11.94 -7.26 8.02
N SER A 106 -11.20 -6.76 7.01
CA SER A 106 -10.12 -7.47 6.29
C SER A 106 -10.47 -8.86 5.72
N ARG A 107 -11.75 -9.26 5.74
CA ARG A 107 -12.25 -10.57 5.30
C ARG A 107 -11.91 -10.82 3.83
N PRO A 108 -11.27 -11.96 3.47
CA PRO A 108 -10.79 -12.21 2.11
C PRO A 108 -11.81 -12.85 1.15
N ARG A 109 -12.95 -13.33 1.67
CA ARG A 109 -13.96 -14.08 0.90
C ARG A 109 -15.34 -13.46 1.11
N GLY A 110 -16.23 -13.65 0.13
CA GLY A 110 -17.60 -13.13 0.19
C GLY A 110 -17.64 -11.61 0.32
N VAL A 111 -16.80 -10.91 -0.44
CA VAL A 111 -16.75 -9.44 -0.53
C VAL A 111 -17.51 -9.03 -1.78
N LYS A 112 -18.49 -8.13 -1.64
CA LYS A 112 -19.21 -7.59 -2.80
C LYS A 112 -18.38 -6.47 -3.43
N ARG A 113 -18.02 -6.59 -4.71
CA ARG A 113 -17.06 -5.69 -5.38
C ARG A 113 -17.53 -4.23 -5.46
N ARG A 114 -18.85 -4.00 -5.66
CA ARG A 114 -19.46 -2.66 -5.72
C ARG A 114 -19.23 -1.84 -4.45
N TRP A 115 -19.51 -2.43 -3.28
CA TRP A 115 -19.38 -1.74 -1.98
C TRP A 115 -18.05 -2.01 -1.26
N ARG A 116 -17.26 -3.00 -1.71
CA ARG A 116 -16.01 -3.46 -1.04
C ARG A 116 -16.21 -3.92 0.41
N LEU A 117 -17.41 -4.38 0.74
CA LEU A 117 -17.78 -4.89 2.05
C LEU A 117 -17.96 -6.40 2.05
N SER A 118 -17.69 -7.03 3.20
CA SER A 118 -18.02 -8.43 3.43
C SER A 118 -19.53 -8.64 3.49
N ARG A 119 -20.01 -9.85 3.18
CA ARG A 119 -21.43 -10.22 3.30
C ARG A 119 -22.05 -9.96 4.68
N ILE A 120 -21.26 -10.02 5.75
CA ILE A 120 -21.75 -9.87 7.13
C ILE A 120 -22.01 -8.38 7.42
N VAL A 121 -20.98 -7.56 7.18
CA VAL A 121 -21.08 -6.09 7.33
C VAL A 121 -22.12 -5.53 6.39
N PHE A 122 -22.14 -5.98 5.13
CA PHE A 122 -23.13 -5.53 4.15
C PHE A 122 -24.56 -5.77 4.63
N ARG A 123 -24.84 -6.96 5.19
CA ARG A 123 -26.16 -7.27 5.76
C ARG A 123 -26.49 -6.39 6.96
N HIS A 124 -25.54 -6.20 7.89
CA HIS A 124 -25.73 -5.32 9.04
C HIS A 124 -26.12 -3.90 8.61
N LEU A 125 -25.38 -3.29 7.67
CA LEU A 125 -25.69 -1.94 7.16
C LEU A 125 -27.04 -1.90 6.41
N ALA A 126 -27.37 -2.96 5.66
CA ALA A 126 -28.62 -3.04 4.91
C ALA A 126 -29.84 -3.19 5.85
N ASP A 127 -29.75 -4.09 6.83
CA ASP A 127 -30.82 -4.39 7.77
C ASP A 127 -31.13 -3.16 8.68
N HIS A 128 -30.14 -2.31 8.95
CA HIS A 128 -30.32 -1.03 9.66
C HIS A 128 -30.63 0.17 8.75
N ASN A 129 -30.93 -0.04 7.47
CA ASN A 129 -31.24 1.01 6.50
C ASN A 129 -30.17 2.12 6.39
N GLN A 130 -28.90 1.80 6.67
CA GLN A 130 -27.78 2.75 6.57
C GLN A 130 -27.26 2.91 5.13
N MET A 131 -27.75 2.09 4.19
CA MET A 131 -27.43 2.20 2.77
C MET A 131 -28.69 2.57 1.98
N SER A 132 -28.57 3.59 1.13
CA SER A 132 -29.68 4.04 0.29
C SER A 132 -30.03 3.03 -0.82
N GLY A 133 -31.33 2.83 -1.04
CA GLY A 133 -31.85 2.02 -2.16
C GLY A 133 -31.67 0.51 -2.03
N ILE A 134 -31.22 0.01 -0.87
CA ILE A 134 -31.09 -1.44 -0.62
C ILE A 134 -32.28 -1.92 0.17
N LEU A 135 -33.12 -2.74 -0.46
CA LEU A 135 -34.29 -3.37 0.12
C LEU A 135 -34.17 -4.90 0.01
N ARG A 136 -34.90 -5.62 0.86
CA ARG A 136 -35.05 -7.07 0.70
C ARG A 136 -35.91 -7.34 -0.53
N ALA A 137 -35.46 -8.25 -1.39
CA ALA A 137 -36.24 -8.69 -2.53
C ALA A 137 -37.53 -9.37 -2.04
N ARG A 138 -38.65 -9.00 -2.66
CA ARG A 138 -39.95 -9.67 -2.52
C ARG A 138 -40.40 -10.00 -3.94
N TRP A 139 -40.71 -11.27 -4.16
CA TRP A 139 -41.28 -11.79 -5.39
C TRP A 139 -42.54 -12.57 -5.05
#